data_AF-A0A2U2S3N9-F1
#
_entry.id   AF-A0A2U2S3N9-F1
#
_cell.length_a   1.000
_cell.length_b   1.000
_cell.length_c   1.000
_cell.angle_alpha   90.00
_cell.angle_beta   90.00
_cell.angle_gamma   90.00
#
_symmetry.space_group_name_H-M   'P 1'
#
loop_
_entity.id
_entity.type
_entity.pdbx_description
1 polymer ?
#
loop_
_entity_poly.entity_id
_entity_poly.type
_entity_poly.pdbx_seq_one_letter_code
_entity_poly.pdbx_strand_id
1 'polypeptide(L)'
;MEQAARNKQIANRLMEYLVWGYQAVVVLVMLAAPFWAVRFFRQPFLGIFVEHTLVTNGVGPSDLSSAWELYQKIKALDPAATGFGYQLIELAAADGSNAINPRRYRDIESFLSSYQPGDVVQVTFRNENEGPRKGEIFTFDVKLSRFSLTDQARFFY
;
A
#
# COMPACT_ATOMS: atom_id res chain seq x y z
N MET A 1 -4.09 39.90 42.60
CA MET A 1 -4.71 38.55 42.51
C MET A 1 -5.70 38.43 41.34
N GLU A 2 -6.45 39.48 41.01
CA GLU A 2 -7.45 39.50 39.92
C GLU A 2 -6.89 39.25 38.51
N GLN A 3 -5.71 39.80 38.22
CA GLN A 3 -5.02 39.64 36.92
C GLN A 3 -4.60 38.18 36.64
N ALA A 4 -4.15 37.46 37.68
CA ALA A 4 -3.79 36.05 37.58
C ALA A 4 -5.01 35.14 37.37
N ALA A 5 -6.16 35.49 37.97
CA ALA A 5 -7.42 34.76 37.77
C ALA A 5 -7.95 34.96 36.34
N ARG A 6 -7.91 36.19 35.81
CA ARG A 6 -8.30 36.49 34.42
C ARG A 6 -7.41 35.79 33.41
N ASN A 7 -6.09 35.75 33.62
CA ASN A 7 -5.15 35.06 32.74
C ASN A 7 -5.36 33.53 32.74
N LYS A 8 -5.63 32.93 33.91
CA LYS A 8 -5.99 31.50 34.01
C LYS A 8 -7.29 31.19 33.27
N GLN A 9 -8.29 32.08 33.36
CA GLN A 9 -9.57 31.91 32.68
C GLN A 9 -9.43 31.99 31.15
N ILE A 10 -8.60 32.90 30.64
CA ILE A 10 -8.31 33.01 29.21
C ILE A 10 -7.54 31.78 28.72
N ALA A 11 -6.51 31.34 29.45
CA ALA A 11 -5.74 30.14 29.11
C ALA A 11 -6.62 28.88 29.09
N ASN A 12 -7.50 28.72 30.08
CA ASN A 12 -8.44 27.59 30.12
C ASN A 12 -9.41 27.60 28.93
N ARG A 13 -9.97 28.76 28.57
CA ARG A 13 -10.85 28.88 27.40
C ARG A 13 -10.12 28.60 26.09
N LEU A 14 -8.88 29.05 25.96
CA LEU A 14 -8.06 28.77 24.78
C LEU A 14 -7.79 27.26 24.66
N MET A 15 -7.44 26.61 25.77
CA MET A 15 -7.23 25.17 25.81
C MET A 15 -8.50 24.40 25.46
N GLU A 16 -9.65 24.83 25.98
CA GLU A 16 -10.95 24.25 25.65
C GLU A 16 -11.24 24.34 24.15
N TYR A 17 -11.06 25.52 23.53
CA TYR A 17 -11.26 25.67 22.09
C TYR A 17 -10.29 24.82 21.26
N LEU A 18 -9.04 24.65 21.70
CA LEU A 18 -8.09 23.78 21.04
C LEU A 18 -8.52 22.31 21.10
N VAL A 19 -9.03 21.85 22.24
CA VAL A 19 -9.53 20.48 22.40
C VAL A 19 -10.76 20.26 21.52
N TRP A 20 -11.72 21.19 21.52
CA TRP A 20 -12.89 21.12 20.65
C TRP A 20 -12.52 21.14 19.17
N GLY A 21 -11.56 21.99 18.78
CA GLY A 21 -11.04 22.05 17.43
C GLY A 21 -10.38 20.74 17.00
N TYR A 22 -9.53 20.17 17.86
CA TYR A 22 -8.91 18.86 17.62
C TYR A 22 -9.95 17.75 17.47
N GLN A 23 -10.93 17.68 18.38
CA GLN A 23 -12.00 16.68 18.31
C GLN A 23 -12.83 16.81 17.04
N ALA A 24 -13.17 18.04 16.63
CA ALA A 24 -13.87 18.28 15.38
C ALA A 24 -13.06 17.77 14.17
N VAL A 25 -11.75 18.01 14.14
CA VAL A 25 -10.86 17.47 13.10
C VAL A 25 -10.85 15.94 13.12
N VAL A 26 -10.75 15.31 14.29
CA VAL A 26 -10.80 13.84 14.41
C VAL A 26 -12.10 13.28 13.86
N VAL A 27 -13.25 13.87 14.21
CA VAL A 27 -14.56 13.44 13.69
C VAL A 27 -14.61 13.60 12.16
N LEU A 28 -14.14 14.72 11.62
CA LEU A 28 -14.09 14.93 10.17
C LEU A 28 -13.20 13.89 9.47
N VAL A 29 -12.04 13.57 10.04
CA VAL A 29 -11.15 12.53 9.51
C VAL A 29 -11.81 11.15 9.58
N MET A 30 -12.48 10.80 10.68
CA MET A 30 -13.22 9.54 10.80
C MET A 30 -14.35 9.43 9.78
N LEU A 31 -15.05 10.53 9.49
CA LEU A 31 -16.08 10.55 8.44
C LEU A 31 -15.50 10.47 7.03
N ALA A 32 -14.30 11.00 6.80
CA ALA A 32 -13.61 10.95 5.51
C ALA A 32 -12.93 9.60 5.24
N ALA A 33 -12.50 8.88 6.28
CA ALA A 33 -11.74 7.63 6.15
C ALA A 33 -12.43 6.54 5.28
N PRO A 34 -13.75 6.28 5.39
CA PRO A 34 -14.44 5.30 4.55
C PRO A 34 -14.35 5.63 3.06
N PHE A 35 -14.36 6.91 2.67
CA PHE A 35 -14.26 7.30 1.26
C PHE A 35 -12.90 6.94 0.67
N TRP A 36 -11.83 7.12 1.46
CA TRP A 36 -10.48 6.72 1.05
C TRP A 36 -10.31 5.20 1.05
N ALA A 37 -10.88 4.50 2.03
CA ALA A 37 -10.88 3.04 2.07
C ALA A 37 -11.57 2.45 0.83
N VAL A 38 -12.76 2.95 0.45
CA VAL A 38 -13.47 2.50 -0.76
C VAL A 38 -12.66 2.76 -2.03
N ARG A 39 -11.99 3.92 -2.13
CA ARG A 39 -11.10 4.21 -3.26
C ARG A 39 -9.96 3.19 -3.35
N PHE A 40 -9.32 2.89 -2.22
CA PHE A 40 -8.24 1.91 -2.13
C PHE A 40 -8.73 0.50 -2.54
N PHE A 41 -9.91 0.08 -2.06
CA PHE A 41 -10.47 -1.24 -2.37
C PHE A 41 -10.91 -1.43 -3.82
N ARG A 42 -11.11 -0.35 -4.58
CA ARG A 42 -11.46 -0.41 -6.01
C ARG A 42 -10.24 -0.57 -6.91
N GLN A 43 -9.03 -0.36 -6.41
CA GLN A 43 -7.83 -0.50 -7.21
C GLN A 43 -7.54 -1.98 -7.49
N PRO A 44 -7.11 -2.32 -8.72
CA PRO A 44 -6.68 -3.68 -9.00
C PRO A 44 -5.44 -4.01 -8.17
N PHE A 45 -5.43 -5.18 -7.57
CA PHE A 45 -4.37 -5.65 -6.69
C PHE A 45 -3.33 -6.45 -7.49
N LEU A 46 -2.06 -6.09 -7.29
CA LEU A 46 -0.90 -6.73 -7.90
C LEU A 46 -0.56 -8.10 -7.29
N GLY A 47 -1.22 -8.52 -6.22
CA GLY A 47 -0.90 -9.79 -5.56
C GLY A 47 0.31 -9.76 -4.63
N ILE A 48 0.81 -8.56 -4.31
CA ILE A 48 1.79 -8.31 -3.24
C ILE A 48 1.69 -6.86 -2.76
N PHE A 49 2.12 -6.60 -1.53
CA PHE A 49 2.27 -5.24 -1.00
C PHE A 49 3.71 -4.75 -1.16
N VAL A 50 3.82 -3.49 -1.59
CA VAL A 50 5.08 -2.75 -1.65
C VAL A 50 5.01 -1.52 -0.76
N GLU A 51 6.09 -1.23 -0.05
CA GLU A 51 6.20 -0.07 0.82
C GLU A 51 6.49 1.22 0.04
N HIS A 52 6.63 2.33 0.76
CA HIS A 52 6.99 3.64 0.20
C HIS A 52 8.35 3.64 -0.52
N THR A 53 9.24 2.70 -0.20
CA THR A 53 10.53 2.44 -0.88
C THR A 53 10.40 1.55 -2.12
N LEU A 54 9.18 1.12 -2.45
CA LEU A 54 8.86 0.12 -3.49
C LEU A 54 9.41 -1.27 -3.18
N VAL A 55 9.89 -1.48 -1.96
CA VAL A 55 10.34 -2.79 -1.47
C VAL A 55 9.15 -3.55 -0.92
N THR A 56 9.09 -4.83 -1.23
CA THR A 56 8.07 -5.74 -0.71
C THR A 56 8.23 -5.93 0.80
N ASN A 57 7.11 -5.88 1.53
CA ASN A 57 7.09 -5.93 3.00
C ASN A 57 6.99 -7.37 3.57
N GLY A 58 6.95 -8.39 2.71
CA GLY A 58 6.81 -9.79 3.13
C GLY A 58 5.44 -10.14 3.72
N VAL A 59 4.46 -9.24 3.66
CA VAL A 59 3.07 -9.56 4.04
C VAL A 59 2.50 -10.47 2.96
N GLY A 60 2.14 -11.69 3.37
CA GLY A 60 1.52 -12.71 2.52
C GLY A 60 0.17 -13.15 3.09
N PRO A 61 -0.63 -13.89 2.31
CA PRO A 61 -1.91 -14.38 2.78
C PRO A 61 -1.75 -15.56 3.74
N SER A 62 -2.74 -15.77 4.62
CA SER A 62 -2.86 -17.01 5.39
C SER A 62 -3.22 -18.20 4.51
N ASP A 63 -3.99 -17.96 3.44
CA ASP A 63 -4.46 -18.95 2.49
C ASP A 63 -4.04 -18.55 1.07
N LEU A 64 -3.43 -19.47 0.32
CA LEU A 64 -2.95 -19.26 -1.05
C LEU A 64 -4.13 -19.04 -2.02
N SER A 65 -4.75 -17.87 -1.96
CA SER A 65 -5.82 -17.47 -2.87
C SER A 65 -5.23 -16.98 -4.19
N SER A 66 -6.01 -17.07 -5.27
CA SER A 66 -5.60 -16.60 -6.60
C SER A 66 -5.27 -15.10 -6.64
N ALA A 67 -5.71 -14.34 -5.64
CA ALA A 67 -5.42 -12.91 -5.54
C ALA A 67 -3.95 -12.60 -5.25
N TRP A 68 -3.18 -13.57 -4.73
CA TRP A 68 -1.79 -13.41 -4.31
C TRP A 68 -0.80 -14.09 -5.26
N GLU A 69 -1.12 -14.11 -6.56
CA GLU A 69 -0.32 -14.81 -7.58
C GLU A 69 1.16 -14.35 -7.60
N LEU A 70 1.42 -13.05 -7.50
CA LEU A 70 2.78 -12.51 -7.51
C LEU A 70 3.59 -12.93 -6.28
N TYR A 71 2.99 -12.88 -5.09
CA TYR A 71 3.61 -13.40 -3.87
C TYR A 71 3.97 -14.88 -4.00
N GLN A 72 3.11 -15.69 -4.62
CA GLN A 72 3.37 -17.11 -4.87
C GLN A 72 4.54 -17.31 -5.84
N LYS A 73 4.62 -16.52 -6.91
CA LYS A 73 5.74 -16.58 -7.87
C LYS A 73 7.08 -16.22 -7.22
N ILE A 74 7.10 -15.22 -6.36
CA ILE A 74 8.29 -14.84 -5.60
C ILE A 74 8.71 -15.96 -4.63
N LYS A 75 7.75 -16.52 -3.87
CA LYS A 75 8.01 -17.65 -2.96
C LYS A 75 8.46 -18.92 -3.68
N ALA A 76 7.99 -19.15 -4.92
CA ALA A 76 8.45 -20.25 -5.74
C ALA A 76 9.90 -20.05 -6.23
N LEU A 77 10.30 -18.79 -6.48
CA LEU A 77 11.65 -18.44 -6.94
C LEU A 77 12.69 -18.52 -5.81
N ASP A 78 12.28 -18.17 -4.59
CA ASP A 78 13.06 -18.35 -3.37
C ASP A 78 12.16 -18.88 -2.24
N PRO A 79 12.15 -20.21 -2.02
CA PRO A 79 11.34 -20.83 -0.96
C PRO A 79 11.74 -20.41 0.46
N ALA A 80 12.97 -19.92 0.64
CA ALA A 80 13.47 -19.41 1.91
C ALA A 80 13.15 -17.91 2.09
N ALA A 81 12.82 -17.19 1.02
CA ALA A 81 12.42 -15.80 1.11
C ALA A 81 11.02 -15.67 1.70
N THR A 82 10.87 -14.71 2.61
CA THR A 82 9.57 -14.31 3.18
C THR A 82 8.72 -13.50 2.20
N GLY A 83 9.19 -13.30 0.97
CA GLY A 83 8.62 -12.34 0.01
C GLY A 83 8.95 -10.89 0.36
N PHE A 84 9.90 -10.66 1.27
CA PHE A 84 10.46 -9.35 1.62
C PHE A 84 11.68 -9.03 0.77
N GLY A 85 12.00 -7.74 0.60
CA GLY A 85 13.30 -7.30 0.05
C GLY A 85 13.42 -7.36 -1.47
N TYR A 86 12.33 -7.59 -2.19
CA TYR A 86 12.27 -7.39 -3.63
C TYR A 86 11.77 -5.97 -3.91
N GLN A 87 12.57 -5.17 -4.63
CA GLN A 87 12.22 -3.81 -5.03
C GLN A 87 11.55 -3.81 -6.39
N LEU A 88 10.37 -3.23 -6.49
CA LEU A 88 9.70 -3.00 -7.77
C LEU A 88 10.46 -1.91 -8.54
N ILE A 89 10.93 -2.25 -9.74
CA ILE A 89 11.69 -1.34 -10.60
C ILE A 89 10.96 -1.00 -11.90
N GLU A 90 10.03 -1.85 -12.36
CA GLU A 90 9.27 -1.60 -13.58
C GLU A 90 7.87 -2.24 -13.54
N LEU A 91 6.91 -1.56 -14.17
CA LEU A 91 5.59 -2.08 -14.49
C LEU A 91 5.33 -1.86 -15.98
N ALA A 92 4.88 -2.87 -16.70
CA ALA A 92 4.52 -2.77 -18.11
C ALA A 92 3.22 -3.54 -18.39
N ALA A 93 2.62 -3.29 -19.55
CA ALA A 93 1.52 -4.11 -20.05
C ALA A 93 2.00 -5.54 -20.34
N ALA A 94 1.08 -6.50 -20.52
CA ALA A 94 1.43 -7.90 -20.81
C ALA A 94 2.29 -8.09 -22.08
N ASP A 95 2.25 -7.15 -23.02
CA ASP A 95 3.06 -7.16 -24.24
C ASP A 95 4.41 -6.42 -24.08
N GLY A 96 4.72 -5.94 -22.87
CA GLY A 96 5.90 -5.12 -22.57
C GLY A 96 5.75 -3.65 -22.98
N SER A 97 4.60 -3.23 -23.51
CA SER A 97 4.34 -1.82 -23.84
C SER A 97 4.00 -0.99 -22.60
N ASN A 98 4.05 0.34 -22.73
CA ASN A 98 3.73 1.29 -21.66
C ASN A 98 4.52 1.05 -20.35
N ALA A 99 5.78 0.60 -20.47
CA ALA A 99 6.66 0.39 -19.35
C ALA A 99 6.88 1.70 -18.57
N ILE A 100 6.66 1.65 -17.26
CA ILE A 100 6.94 2.73 -16.32
C ILE A 100 7.95 2.26 -15.28
N ASN A 101 8.83 3.16 -14.87
CA ASN A 101 9.69 2.97 -13.71
C ASN A 101 9.07 3.71 -12.52
N PRO A 102 8.30 3.02 -11.66
CA PRO A 102 7.66 3.69 -10.53
C PRO A 102 8.73 4.23 -9.57
N ARG A 103 8.56 5.47 -9.11
CA ARG A 103 9.39 6.07 -8.04
C ARG A 103 8.62 6.25 -6.76
N ARG A 104 7.29 6.27 -6.86
CA ARG A 104 6.35 6.49 -5.76
C ARG A 104 5.15 5.57 -5.93
N TYR A 105 4.46 5.29 -4.83
CA TYR A 105 3.22 4.51 -4.83
C TYR A 105 2.15 5.07 -5.79
N ARG A 106 2.09 6.40 -5.95
CA ARG A 106 1.15 7.06 -6.87
C ARG A 106 1.38 6.70 -8.34
N ASP A 107 2.61 6.35 -8.72
CA ASP A 107 2.93 5.96 -10.10
C ASP A 107 2.34 4.57 -10.39
N ILE A 108 2.41 3.67 -9.40
CA ILE A 108 1.76 2.36 -9.43
C ILE A 108 0.24 2.55 -9.52
N GLU A 109 -0.35 3.38 -8.65
CA GLU A 109 -1.80 3.66 -8.68
C GLU A 109 -2.24 4.20 -10.04
N SER A 110 -1.48 5.14 -10.60
CA SER A 110 -1.82 5.76 -11.89
C SER A 110 -1.74 4.75 -13.03
N PHE A 111 -0.72 3.89 -13.03
CA PHE A 111 -0.59 2.81 -14.01
C PHE A 111 -1.76 1.82 -13.88
N LEU A 112 -1.99 1.32 -12.67
CA LEU A 112 -3.07 0.36 -12.37
C LEU A 112 -4.46 0.93 -12.64
N SER A 113 -4.65 2.25 -12.57
CA SER A 113 -5.95 2.88 -12.87
C SER A 113 -6.41 2.70 -14.32
N SER A 114 -5.49 2.39 -15.24
CA SER A 114 -5.79 2.13 -16.65
C SER A 114 -6.17 0.67 -16.94
N TYR A 115 -6.09 -0.21 -15.93
CA TYR A 115 -6.35 -1.65 -16.06
C TYR A 115 -7.53 -2.08 -15.19
N GLN A 116 -8.09 -3.24 -15.53
CA GLN A 116 -9.18 -3.88 -14.79
C GLN A 116 -8.70 -5.14 -14.08
N PRO A 117 -9.35 -5.53 -12.97
CA PRO A 117 -9.14 -6.85 -12.39
C PRO A 117 -9.45 -7.93 -13.42
N GLY A 118 -8.49 -8.82 -13.65
CA GLY A 118 -8.50 -9.84 -14.70
C GLY A 118 -7.44 -9.61 -15.77
N ASP A 119 -6.97 -8.37 -15.95
CA ASP A 119 -5.93 -8.03 -16.91
C ASP A 119 -4.58 -8.56 -16.44
N VAL A 120 -3.69 -8.84 -17.39
CA VAL A 120 -2.32 -9.28 -17.11
C VAL A 120 -1.39 -8.08 -17.28
N VAL A 121 -0.52 -7.87 -16.30
CA VAL A 121 0.54 -6.87 -16.34
C VAL A 121 1.88 -7.52 -16.06
N GLN A 122 2.93 -6.97 -16.65
CA GLN A 122 4.28 -7.39 -16.41
C GLN A 122 4.89 -6.56 -15.29
N VAL A 123 5.49 -7.23 -14.31
CA VAL A 123 6.15 -6.58 -13.18
C VAL A 123 7.59 -7.03 -13.09
N THR A 124 8.49 -6.07 -12.95
CA THR A 124 9.92 -6.34 -12.83
C THR A 124 10.42 -5.93 -11.46
N PHE A 125 11.01 -6.88 -10.76
CA PHE A 125 11.60 -6.73 -9.44
C PHE A 125 13.11 -6.87 -9.48
N ARG A 126 13.80 -6.14 -8.63
CA ARG A 126 15.21 -6.35 -8.30
C ARG A 126 15.32 -6.91 -6.89
N ASN A 127 16.12 -7.95 -6.71
CA ASN A 127 16.36 -8.53 -5.40
C ASN A 127 17.34 -7.65 -4.59
N GLU A 128 16.90 -7.06 -3.49
CA GLU A 128 17.75 -6.30 -2.57
C GLU A 128 18.20 -7.12 -1.36
N ASN A 129 17.72 -8.37 -1.22
CA ASN A 129 18.11 -9.23 -0.11
C ASN A 129 19.61 -9.53 -0.15
N GLU A 130 20.20 -9.62 1.03
CA GLU A 130 21.58 -10.05 1.16
C GLU A 130 21.70 -11.53 0.79
N GLY A 131 22.55 -11.83 -0.20
CA GLY A 131 22.72 -13.18 -0.68
C GLY A 131 23.38 -13.24 -2.06
N PRO A 132 23.61 -14.45 -2.59
CA PRO A 132 24.27 -14.66 -3.88
C PRO A 132 23.46 -14.13 -5.07
N ARG A 133 22.16 -13.89 -4.89
CA ARG A 133 21.22 -13.35 -5.88
C ARG A 133 20.92 -11.86 -5.71
N LYS A 134 21.70 -11.15 -4.89
CA LYS A 134 21.53 -9.70 -4.69
C LYS A 134 21.75 -8.97 -6.01
N GLY A 135 20.82 -8.09 -6.36
CA GLY A 135 20.80 -7.32 -7.60
C GLY A 135 20.21 -8.07 -8.80
N GLU A 136 19.81 -9.33 -8.65
CA GLU A 136 19.17 -10.08 -9.72
C GLU A 136 17.79 -9.49 -10.07
N ILE A 137 17.48 -9.46 -11.36
CA ILE A 137 16.23 -8.89 -11.88
C ILE A 137 15.30 -10.03 -12.30
N PHE A 138 14.06 -9.97 -11.83
CA PHE A 138 13.02 -10.93 -12.12
C PHE A 138 11.82 -10.23 -12.74
N THR A 139 11.33 -10.75 -13.84
CA THR A 139 10.12 -10.26 -14.50
C THR A 139 9.04 -11.32 -14.42
N PHE A 140 7.86 -10.92 -13.98
CA PHE A 140 6.70 -11.79 -13.83
C PHE A 140 5.50 -11.20 -14.55
N ASP A 141 4.77 -12.03 -15.28
CA ASP A 141 3.42 -11.68 -15.73
C ASP A 141 2.46 -11.98 -14.59
N VAL A 142 1.61 -11.03 -14.22
CA VAL A 142 0.71 -11.13 -13.07
C VAL A 142 -0.68 -10.77 -13.49
N LYS A 143 -1.64 -11.64 -13.15
CA LYS A 143 -3.04 -11.32 -13.34
C LYS A 143 -3.54 -10.44 -12.20
N LEU A 144 -3.96 -9.24 -12.55
CA LEU A 144 -4.54 -8.29 -11.62
C LEU A 144 -5.79 -8.89 -11.01
N SER A 145 -5.88 -8.85 -9.69
CA SER A 145 -7.00 -9.42 -8.95
C SER A 145 -7.78 -8.33 -8.22
N ARG A 146 -9.03 -8.61 -7.86
CA ARG A 146 -9.70 -7.76 -6.85
C ARG A 146 -9.18 -8.17 -5.49
N PHE A 147 -8.73 -7.21 -4.70
CA PHE A 147 -8.38 -7.48 -3.31
C PHE A 147 -9.64 -7.99 -2.59
N SER A 148 -9.59 -9.17 -1.96
CA SER A 148 -10.78 -9.81 -1.41
C SER A 148 -11.29 -9.06 -0.17
N LEU A 149 -12.61 -8.96 0.03
CA LEU A 149 -13.19 -8.32 1.23
C LEU A 149 -12.72 -8.98 2.54
N THR A 150 -12.42 -10.28 2.50
CA THR A 150 -11.92 -11.05 3.64
C THR A 150 -10.49 -10.67 4.02
N ASP A 151 -9.63 -10.43 3.03
CA ASP A 151 -8.26 -9.93 3.25
C ASP A 151 -8.26 -8.45 3.63
N GLN A 152 -9.22 -7.67 3.10
CA GLN A 152 -9.42 -6.26 3.45
C GLN A 152 -9.77 -6.08 4.92
N ALA A 153 -10.71 -6.88 5.44
CA ALA A 153 -11.09 -6.79 6.85
C ALA A 153 -9.90 -7.03 7.79
N ARG A 154 -9.04 -8.00 7.48
CA ARG A 154 -7.85 -8.32 8.31
C ARG A 154 -6.71 -7.31 8.23
N PHE A 155 -6.60 -6.56 7.15
CA PHE A 155 -5.58 -5.51 7.08
C PHE A 155 -5.94 -4.31 7.98
N PHE A 156 -7.25 -4.07 8.19
CA PHE A 156 -7.76 -2.91 8.92
C PHE A 156 -8.30 -3.23 10.34
N TYR A 157 -8.52 -4.51 10.68
CA TYR A 157 -9.00 -5.01 11.98
C TYR A 157 -8.15 -6.19 12.46
#